data_AF-A0A3D5P544-F1
#
_entry.id   AF-A0A3D5P544-F1
#
_cell.length_a   1.000
_cell.length_b   1.000
_cell.length_c   1.000
_cell.angle_alpha   90.00
_cell.angle_beta   90.00
_cell.angle_gamma   90.00
#
_symmetry.space_group_name_H-M   'P 1'
#
loop_
_entity.id
_entity.type
_entity.pdbx_description
1 polymer ?
#
loop_
_entity_poly.entity_id
_entity_poly.type
_entity_poly.pdbx_seq_one_letter_code
_entity_poly.pdbx_strand_id
1 'polypeptide(L)'
;NLAGYRENMSMHTNSSNNTVYADSEGNIAYWHSNFVPQRRNDVDWTQPVDGSISENDWGMPHSIDETPNVFNPPVGWIQNT
;
A
#
# COMPACT_ATOMS: atom_id res chain seq x y z
N ASN A 1 -8.01 1.16 17.94
CA ASN A 1 -8.14 2.56 17.49
C ASN A 1 -7.37 2.71 16.17
N LEU A 2 -7.62 3.79 15.42
CA LEU A 2 -6.99 4.04 14.12
C LEU A 2 -5.45 4.07 14.18
N ALA A 3 -4.88 4.64 15.25
CA ALA A 3 -3.44 4.77 15.41
C ALA A 3 -2.73 3.41 15.45
N GLY A 4 -3.19 2.47 16.28
CA GLY A 4 -2.61 1.12 16.35
C GLY A 4 -2.83 0.32 15.05
N TYR A 5 -3.92 0.61 14.33
CA TYR A 5 -4.15 0.02 13.02
C TYR A 5 -3.13 0.52 11.98
N ARG A 6 -2.85 1.84 11.96
CA ARG A 6 -1.81 2.43 11.10
C ARG A 6 -0.42 1.91 11.42
N GLU A 7 -0.08 1.76 12.69
CA GLU A 7 1.20 1.17 13.11
C GLU A 7 1.34 -0.26 12.58
N ASN A 8 0.30 -1.08 12.70
CA ASN A 8 0.33 -2.45 12.20
C ASN A 8 0.59 -2.52 10.69
N MET A 9 -0.04 -1.63 9.92
CA MET A 9 0.14 -1.56 8.47
C MET A 9 1.58 -1.23 8.06
N SER A 10 2.36 -0.55 8.91
CA SER A 10 3.74 -0.17 8.58
C SER A 10 4.68 -1.38 8.48
N MET A 11 4.22 -2.55 8.94
CA MET A 11 4.96 -3.81 8.79
C MET A 11 4.86 -4.39 7.37
N HIS A 12 3.98 -3.87 6.50
CA HIS A 12 3.80 -4.33 5.11
C HIS A 12 3.57 -5.85 4.97
N THR A 13 2.96 -6.48 5.99
CA THR A 13 2.72 -7.93 6.03
C THR A 13 1.48 -8.34 5.23
N ASN A 14 0.69 -7.38 4.76
CA ASN A 14 -0.41 -7.63 3.84
C ASN A 14 0.15 -7.77 2.41
N SER A 15 0.33 -9.00 1.94
CA SER A 15 1.04 -9.24 0.69
C SER A 15 0.30 -8.80 -0.58
N SER A 16 -1.04 -8.65 -0.58
CA SER A 16 -1.77 -8.27 -1.83
C SER A 16 -3.25 -7.84 -1.68
N ASN A 17 -3.76 -7.52 -0.49
CA ASN A 17 -5.16 -7.13 -0.33
C ASN A 17 -5.40 -5.63 -0.30
N ASN A 18 -6.50 -5.22 -0.95
CA ASN A 18 -7.17 -3.95 -0.74
C ASN A 18 -7.87 -3.98 0.62
N THR A 19 -7.50 -3.07 1.53
CA THR A 19 -8.00 -3.12 2.91
C THR A 19 -8.92 -1.95 3.23
N VAL A 20 -10.19 -2.28 3.50
CA VAL A 20 -11.17 -1.33 4.01
C VAL A 20 -11.26 -1.45 5.52
N TYR A 21 -11.23 -0.31 6.20
CA TYR A 21 -11.28 -0.16 7.65
C TYR A 21 -12.51 0.64 8.08
N ALA A 22 -13.11 0.25 9.20
CA ALA A 22 -14.12 1.03 9.90
C ALA A 22 -13.97 0.85 11.43
N ASP A 23 -14.25 1.89 12.21
CA ASP A 23 -14.22 1.82 13.68
C ASP A 23 -15.45 2.42 14.36
N SER A 24 -15.54 2.24 15.68
CA SER A 24 -16.63 2.77 16.52
C SER A 24 -16.58 4.29 16.71
N GLU A 25 -15.49 4.95 16.32
CA GLU A 25 -15.36 6.41 16.35
C GLU A 25 -15.94 7.05 15.08
N GLY A 26 -16.42 6.23 14.13
CA GLY A 26 -17.04 6.68 12.89
C GLY A 26 -16.04 6.90 11.76
N ASN A 27 -14.79 6.46 11.92
CA ASN A 27 -13.80 6.57 10.85
C ASN A 27 -14.02 5.45 9.81
N ILE A 28 -13.88 5.80 8.54
CA ILE A 28 -13.78 4.85 7.44
C ILE A 28 -12.53 5.15 6.62
N ALA A 29 -11.86 4.09 6.16
CA ALA A 29 -10.66 4.25 5.36
C ALA A 29 -10.47 3.11 4.36
N TYR A 30 -9.78 3.42 3.28
CA TYR A 30 -9.10 2.46 2.43
C TYR A 30 -7.60 2.68 2.60
N TRP A 31 -6.90 1.63 2.97
CA TRP A 31 -5.45 1.64 3.10
C TRP A 31 -4.84 0.62 2.15
N HIS A 32 -3.88 1.07 1.35
CA HIS A 32 -3.10 0.19 0.48
C HIS A 32 -1.76 -0.14 1.16
N SER A 33 -1.83 -0.97 2.21
CA SER A 33 -0.69 -1.34 3.08
C SER A 33 0.18 -2.48 2.54
N ASN A 34 0.14 -2.68 1.22
CA ASN A 34 0.82 -3.79 0.59
C ASN A 34 2.33 -3.58 0.49
N PHE A 35 3.06 -4.68 0.37
CA PHE A 35 4.48 -4.62 0.01
C PHE A 35 4.62 -4.20 -1.46
N VAL A 36 4.80 -2.90 -1.70
CA VAL A 36 5.05 -2.34 -3.04
C VAL A 36 6.49 -1.81 -3.06
N PRO A 37 7.45 -2.54 -3.64
CA PRO A 37 8.85 -2.11 -3.67
C PRO A 37 9.04 -0.90 -4.59
N GLN A 38 9.90 0.02 -4.17
CA GLN A 38 10.40 1.08 -5.04
C GLN A 38 11.27 0.46 -6.13
N ARG A 39 10.92 0.73 -7.38
CA ARG A 39 11.57 0.18 -8.58
C ARG A 39 11.85 1.28 -9.58
N ARG A 40 12.86 1.06 -10.43
CA ARG A 40 13.18 1.97 -11.53
C ARG A 40 12.03 2.08 -12.52
N ASN A 41 11.82 3.27 -13.08
CA ASN A 41 10.71 3.55 -14.01
C ASN A 41 11.09 3.35 -15.49
N ASP A 42 12.34 3.03 -15.80
CA ASP A 42 12.85 2.81 -17.16
C ASP A 42 12.92 1.32 -17.56
N VAL A 43 12.35 0.44 -16.74
CA VAL A 43 12.30 -1.01 -16.94
C VAL A 43 10.83 -1.46 -17.06
N ASP A 44 10.56 -2.38 -17.99
CA ASP A 44 9.26 -3.06 -18.07
C ASP A 44 9.18 -4.21 -17.06
N TRP A 45 8.60 -3.93 -15.90
CA TRP A 45 8.40 -4.91 -14.81
C TRP A 45 7.27 -5.91 -15.05
N THR A 46 6.60 -5.86 -16.21
CA THR A 46 5.63 -6.89 -16.62
C THR A 46 6.31 -8.12 -17.24
N GLN A 47 7.63 -8.02 -17.52
CA GLN A 47 8.46 -9.09 -18.08
C GLN A 47 9.53 -9.54 -17.09
N PRO A 48 10.16 -10.71 -17.30
CA PRO A 48 11.40 -11.05 -16.62
C PRO A 48 12.48 -9.99 -16.85
N VAL A 49 13.11 -9.54 -15.77
CA VAL A 49 14.19 -8.53 -15.79
C VAL A 49 15.53 -9.23 -15.51
N ASP A 50 16.63 -8.73 -16.09
CA ASP A 50 17.97 -9.28 -15.87
C ASP A 50 18.44 -9.07 -14.42
N GLY A 51 18.47 -10.16 -13.65
CA GLY A 51 18.88 -10.17 -12.24
C GLY A 51 20.39 -10.11 -12.01
N SER A 52 21.22 -10.08 -13.06
CA SER A 52 22.67 -9.85 -12.92
C SER A 52 23.03 -8.36 -12.77
N ILE A 53 22.08 -7.47 -13.05
CA ILE A 53 22.21 -6.02 -12.93
C ILE A 53 21.69 -5.61 -11.54
N SER A 54 22.57 -5.13 -10.66
CA SER A 54 22.23 -4.73 -9.29
C SER A 54 21.12 -3.67 -9.21
N GLU A 55 21.07 -2.78 -10.20
CA GLU A 55 20.10 -1.71 -10.31
C GLU A 55 18.69 -2.22 -10.63
N ASN A 56 18.56 -3.49 -11.04
CA ASN A 56 17.27 -4.15 -11.25
C ASN A 56 16.75 -4.87 -9.99
N ASP A 57 17.47 -4.80 -8.87
CA ASP A 57 16.98 -5.32 -7.60
C ASP A 57 15.84 -4.46 -7.04
N TRP A 58 15.05 -5.03 -6.12
CA TRP A 58 13.96 -4.32 -5.47
C TRP A 58 14.52 -3.40 -4.39
N GLY A 59 14.09 -2.14 -4.40
CA GLY A 59 14.36 -1.21 -3.32
C GLY A 59 13.51 -1.46 -2.08
N MET A 60 13.60 -0.55 -1.12
CA MET A 60 12.71 -0.52 0.04
C MET A 60 11.24 -0.39 -0.41
N PRO A 61 10.27 -0.93 0.34
CA PRO A 61 8.86 -0.69 0.06
C PRO A 61 8.51 0.80 0.16
N HIS A 62 7.56 1.24 -0.65
CA HIS A 62 6.89 2.52 -0.46
C HIS A 62 6.28 2.58 0.94
N SER A 63 6.36 3.75 1.57
CA SER A 63 5.66 3.99 2.82
C SER A 63 4.15 4.01 2.61
N ILE A 64 3.36 3.78 3.66
CA ILE A 64 1.89 3.87 3.58
C ILE A 64 1.48 5.21 2.97
N ASP A 65 2.11 6.32 3.35
CA ASP A 65 1.69 7.65 2.87
C ASP A 65 2.02 7.89 1.38
N GLU A 66 2.88 7.06 0.79
CA GLU A 66 3.17 7.04 -0.66
C GLU A 66 2.23 6.13 -1.45
N THR A 67 1.39 5.33 -0.79
CA THR A 67 0.44 4.43 -1.45
C THR A 67 -0.95 5.06 -1.60
N PRO A 68 -1.81 4.53 -2.52
CA PRO A 68 -3.16 5.03 -2.69
C PRO A 68 -4.00 4.79 -1.43
N ASN A 69 -4.38 5.86 -0.73
CA ASN A 69 -5.20 5.77 0.47
C ASN A 69 -6.40 6.72 0.41
N VAL A 70 -7.45 6.37 1.15
CA VAL A 70 -8.63 7.22 1.35
C VAL A 70 -8.98 7.21 2.83
N PHE A 71 -9.21 8.38 3.41
CA PHE A 71 -9.62 8.53 4.80
C PHE A 71 -10.80 9.50 4.90
N ASN A 72 -11.90 9.06 5.50
CA ASN A 72 -13.13 9.84 5.71
C ASN A 72 -13.54 10.69 4.49
N PRO A 73 -13.82 10.07 3.33
CA PRO A 73 -14.18 10.82 2.14
C PRO A 73 -15.54 11.52 2.35
N PRO A 74 -15.75 12.72 1.77
CA PRO A 74 -16.98 13.50 1.97
C PRO A 74 -18.24 12.80 1.44
N VAL A 75 -18.09 11.83 0.55
CA VAL A 75 -19.18 11.02 0.00
C VAL A 75 -19.73 9.99 1.00
N GLY A 76 -19.01 9.72 2.09
CA GLY A 76 -19.48 8.88 3.20
C GLY A 76 -19.43 7.37 2.96
N TRP A 77 -18.83 6.90 1.87
CA TRP A 77 -18.64 5.47 1.61
C TRP A 77 -17.34 5.20 0.85
N ILE A 78 -16.88 3.95 0.93
CA ILE A 78 -15.68 3.41 0.28
C ILE A 78 -16.05 2.05 -0.30
N GLN A 79 -15.61 1.75 -1.52
CA GLN A 79 -15.79 0.45 -2.16
C GLN A 79 -14.58 0.12 -3.04
N ASN A 80 -14.30 -1.17 -3.19
CA ASN A 80 -13.35 -1.71 -4.14
C ASN A 80 -13.91 -3.00 -4.76
N THR A 81 -13.84 -3.14 -6.09
CA THR A 81 -14.36 -4.28 -6.86
C THR A 81 -13.32 -4.83 -7.81
#